data_AF-A0A928C529-F1
#
_entry.id   AF-A0A928C529-F1
#
_cell.length_a   1.000
_cell.length_b   1.000
_cell.length_c   1.000
_cell.angle_alpha   90.00
_cell.angle_beta   90.00
_cell.angle_gamma   90.00
#
_symmetry.space_group_name_H-M   'P 1'
#
loop_
_entity.id
_entity.type
_entity.pdbx_description
1 polymer ?
#
loop_
_entity_poly.entity_id
_entity_poly.type
_entity_poly.pdbx_seq_one_letter_code
_entity_poly.pdbx_strand_id
1 'polypeptide(L)'
;MNFSFLNKLTTTSELVKNPTVDHKFIRDTETSEIAVEHLNLHIKDAHILKDVNVRIPDKKITCIIGPSGCGKSTLLKTLNRLNDSVEGIKIEGKILVNGINILDKNIDITRHRRKIGLVSQRPCPLPMSIYQNIAYGCKIHGIKGRKNLDQIVEHYLKAAGLWDEVKDRLNTPAVRLSIGQQQRLCLARSLAVEPQFILADEATSALDPISSRTVEDLFVSLKKDYSIIMVTHTLRQARRIADYVVFMYLGEIIEAGDAAQVFENPQNELTKKYLAGAFS
;
A
#
# COMPACT_ATOMS: atom_id res chain seq x y z
N MET A 1 -39.70 -7.99 9.90
CA MET A 1 -39.31 -7.28 11.13
C MET A 1 -37.97 -6.58 10.88
N ASN A 2 -38.04 -5.24 10.87
CA ASN A 2 -36.99 -4.20 10.96
C ASN A 2 -35.69 -4.33 10.15
N PHE A 3 -35.77 -3.79 8.92
CA PHE A 3 -34.68 -3.36 8.04
C PHE A 3 -33.96 -2.05 8.51
N SER A 4 -33.81 -1.81 9.82
CA SER A 4 -33.30 -0.54 10.35
C SER A 4 -31.84 -0.56 10.84
N PHE A 5 -31.07 -1.62 10.59
CA PHE A 5 -29.69 -1.75 11.09
C PHE A 5 -28.56 -1.33 10.13
N LEU A 6 -28.87 -0.85 8.91
CA LEU A 6 -27.86 -0.52 7.88
C LEU A 6 -27.48 0.96 7.77
N ASN A 7 -28.10 1.88 8.55
CA ASN A 7 -27.93 3.33 8.40
C ASN A 7 -27.15 4.03 9.55
N LYS A 8 -26.14 3.38 10.12
CA LYS A 8 -25.17 4.05 11.03
C LYS A 8 -23.72 3.80 10.63
N LEU A 9 -23.44 3.72 9.33
CA LEU A 9 -22.10 4.00 8.82
C LEU A 9 -21.97 5.53 8.81
N THR A 10 -21.49 6.10 9.92
CA THR A 10 -20.73 7.36 9.84
C THR A 10 -19.77 7.20 8.67
N THR A 11 -19.88 8.10 7.70
CA THR A 11 -19.08 8.09 6.48
C THR A 11 -17.65 7.73 6.81
N THR A 12 -17.14 6.63 6.25
CA THR A 12 -15.83 6.05 6.57
C THR A 12 -14.68 7.07 6.46
N SER A 13 -14.88 8.17 5.74
CA SER A 13 -13.97 9.32 5.67
C SER A 13 -13.76 10.07 6.99
N GLU A 14 -14.73 10.09 7.91
CA GLU A 14 -14.56 10.69 9.25
C GLU A 14 -13.74 9.78 10.18
N LEU A 15 -13.68 8.48 9.89
CA LEU A 15 -12.93 7.47 10.65
C LEU A 15 -11.47 7.33 10.20
N VAL A 16 -10.98 8.17 9.29
CA VAL A 16 -9.59 8.09 8.81
C VAL A 16 -8.69 9.12 9.49
N LYS A 17 -9.20 10.31 9.82
CA LYS A 17 -8.42 11.37 10.48
C LYS A 17 -8.57 11.29 11.99
N ASN A 18 -7.45 11.19 12.71
CA ASN A 18 -7.49 11.16 14.15
C ASN A 18 -7.64 12.60 14.71
N PRO A 19 -8.69 12.91 15.49
CA PRO A 19 -8.91 14.24 16.02
C PRO A 19 -7.94 14.65 17.14
N THR A 20 -7.12 13.74 17.69
CA THR A 20 -6.22 14.02 18.81
C THR A 20 -4.73 14.02 18.47
N VAL A 21 -4.38 13.67 17.24
CA VAL A 21 -3.02 13.84 16.74
C VAL A 21 -2.98 15.17 15.98
N ASP A 22 -2.68 16.22 16.73
CA ASP A 22 -2.09 17.46 16.23
C ASP A 22 -1.12 17.05 15.11
N HIS A 23 -1.41 17.39 13.84
CA HIS A 23 -0.92 16.81 12.57
C HIS A 23 0.62 16.76 12.40
N LYS A 24 1.32 16.15 13.36
CA LYS A 24 2.77 16.07 13.51
C LYS A 24 3.37 15.03 12.58
N PHE A 25 2.53 14.27 11.90
CA PHE A 25 2.95 13.43 10.79
C PHE A 25 3.02 14.30 9.54
N ILE A 26 4.25 14.68 9.23
CA ILE A 26 4.62 15.60 8.16
C ILE A 26 4.03 15.14 6.82
N ARG A 27 2.94 15.79 6.39
CA ARG A 27 2.69 16.00 4.95
C ARG A 27 3.59 17.15 4.52
N ASP A 28 4.78 16.81 4.03
CA ASP A 28 5.75 17.78 3.51
C ASP A 28 5.16 18.62 2.36
N THR A 29 4.13 18.10 1.68
CA THR A 29 3.50 18.68 0.48
C THR A 29 2.01 18.33 0.42
N GLU A 30 1.22 19.15 -0.29
CA GLU A 30 -0.22 18.88 -0.54
C GLU A 30 -0.47 17.75 -1.55
N THR A 31 0.52 17.46 -2.40
CA THR A 31 0.49 16.40 -3.42
C THR A 31 1.31 15.19 -2.97
N SER A 32 0.84 13.99 -3.35
CA SER A 32 1.51 12.70 -3.17
C SER A 32 1.69 12.03 -4.54
N GLU A 33 2.53 12.61 -5.38
CA GLU A 33 2.89 12.09 -6.71
C GLU A 33 4.22 11.34 -6.66
N ILE A 34 4.31 10.24 -7.41
CA ILE A 34 5.57 9.53 -7.66
C ILE A 34 5.84 9.56 -9.16
N ALA A 35 7.03 10.02 -9.56
CA ALA A 35 7.53 9.87 -10.91
C ALA A 35 8.76 8.96 -10.92
N VAL A 36 8.79 7.99 -11.82
CA VAL A 36 9.92 7.10 -12.08
C VAL A 36 10.45 7.44 -13.46
N GLU A 37 11.74 7.73 -13.56
CA GLU A 37 12.39 8.19 -14.79
C GLU A 37 13.63 7.33 -15.07
N HIS A 38 13.65 6.67 -16.23
CA HIS A 38 14.75 5.84 -16.72
C HIS A 38 15.27 4.81 -15.70
N LEU A 39 14.37 4.24 -14.90
CA LEU A 39 14.75 3.35 -13.82
C LEU A 39 15.24 2.01 -14.36
N ASN A 40 16.50 1.71 -14.10
CA ASN A 40 17.12 0.42 -14.37
C ASN A 40 17.53 -0.22 -13.06
N LEU A 41 17.21 -1.50 -12.89
CA LEU A 41 17.57 -2.26 -11.69
C LEU A 41 18.12 -3.63 -12.07
N HIS A 42 19.34 -3.88 -11.61
CA HIS A 42 20.01 -5.17 -11.73
C HIS A 42 20.17 -5.81 -10.36
N ILE A 43 19.98 -7.13 -10.28
CA ILE A 43 20.36 -7.94 -9.13
C ILE A 43 21.38 -8.95 -9.62
N LYS A 44 22.64 -8.80 -9.21
CA LYS A 44 23.78 -9.53 -9.78
C LYS A 44 23.78 -9.33 -11.31
N ASP A 45 23.67 -10.40 -12.09
CA ASP A 45 23.69 -10.36 -13.55
C ASP A 45 22.30 -10.20 -14.19
N ALA A 46 21.22 -10.27 -13.39
CA ALA A 46 19.86 -10.21 -13.91
C ALA A 46 19.36 -8.75 -13.99
N HIS A 47 18.96 -8.31 -15.20
CA HIS A 47 18.33 -7.01 -15.45
C HIS A 47 16.81 -7.11 -15.22
N ILE A 48 16.36 -6.73 -14.02
CA ILE A 48 14.99 -6.97 -13.55
C ILE A 48 14.03 -5.85 -13.95
N LEU A 49 14.45 -4.59 -13.83
CA LEU A 49 13.69 -3.42 -14.30
C LEU A 49 14.48 -2.74 -15.40
N LYS A 50 13.84 -2.52 -16.55
CA LYS A 50 14.47 -2.06 -17.79
C LYS A 50 13.81 -0.77 -18.24
N ASP A 51 14.57 0.32 -18.17
CA ASP A 51 14.16 1.68 -18.56
C ASP A 51 12.70 2.01 -18.15
N VAL A 52 12.39 1.79 -16.87
CA VAL A 52 11.03 1.95 -16.35
C VAL A 52 10.73 3.44 -16.21
N ASN A 53 9.64 3.88 -16.85
CA ASN A 53 9.14 5.25 -16.84
C ASN A 53 7.65 5.27 -16.50
N VAL A 54 7.26 5.93 -15.40
CA VAL A 54 5.85 6.04 -15.00
C VAL A 54 5.60 7.19 -14.04
N ARG A 55 4.42 7.81 -14.17
CA ARG A 55 3.89 8.75 -13.18
C ARG A 55 2.68 8.13 -12.48
N ILE A 56 2.73 8.11 -11.16
CA ILE A 56 1.70 7.58 -10.28
C ILE A 56 0.92 8.78 -9.73
N PRO A 57 -0.37 8.90 -10.07
CA PRO A 57 -1.18 10.06 -9.71
C PRO A 57 -1.48 10.13 -8.20
N ASP A 58 -1.64 11.37 -7.69
CA ASP A 58 -2.04 11.65 -6.32
C ASP A 58 -3.45 11.12 -6.00
N LYS A 59 -3.65 10.58 -4.79
CA LYS A 59 -4.96 10.16 -4.23
C LYS A 59 -5.78 9.25 -5.14
N LYS A 60 -5.09 8.33 -5.80
CA LYS A 60 -5.67 7.28 -6.64
C LYS A 60 -5.19 5.90 -6.20
N ILE A 61 -5.97 4.88 -6.52
CA ILE A 61 -5.51 3.49 -6.48
C ILE A 61 -4.84 3.16 -7.81
N THR A 62 -3.53 3.03 -7.79
CA THR A 62 -2.73 2.58 -8.92
C THR A 62 -2.45 1.09 -8.81
N CYS A 63 -2.97 0.30 -9.74
CA CYS A 63 -2.74 -1.13 -9.81
C CYS A 63 -1.60 -1.45 -10.80
N ILE A 64 -0.51 -2.03 -10.28
CA ILE A 64 0.56 -2.61 -11.09
C ILE A 64 0.18 -4.06 -11.39
N ILE A 65 -0.11 -4.34 -12.65
CA ILE A 65 -0.54 -5.65 -13.15
C ILE A 65 0.50 -6.24 -14.12
N GLY A 66 0.40 -7.54 -14.38
CA GLY A 66 1.25 -8.23 -15.33
C GLY A 66 1.65 -9.63 -14.86
N PRO A 67 2.29 -10.43 -15.72
CA PRO A 67 2.62 -11.82 -15.42
C PRO A 67 3.57 -11.99 -14.23
N SER A 68 3.61 -13.19 -13.67
CA SER A 68 4.60 -13.51 -12.62
C SER A 68 6.03 -13.30 -13.12
N GLY A 69 6.90 -12.75 -12.26
CA GLY A 69 8.30 -12.51 -12.60
C GLY A 69 8.60 -11.26 -13.45
N CYS A 70 7.61 -10.45 -13.84
CA CYS A 70 7.85 -9.25 -14.66
C CYS A 70 8.40 -8.01 -13.92
N GLY A 71 8.72 -8.14 -12.62
CA GLY A 71 9.35 -7.06 -11.85
C GLY A 71 8.40 -6.19 -10.99
N LYS A 72 7.10 -6.48 -10.91
CA LYS A 72 6.10 -5.68 -10.14
C LYS A 72 6.49 -5.43 -8.68
N SER A 73 6.73 -6.50 -7.93
CA SER A 73 7.14 -6.38 -6.52
C SER A 73 8.52 -5.76 -6.37
N THR A 74 9.42 -5.94 -7.35
CA THR A 74 10.72 -5.28 -7.38
C THR A 74 10.56 -3.77 -7.53
N LEU A 75 9.72 -3.30 -8.46
CA LEU A 75 9.38 -1.88 -8.62
C LEU A 75 8.78 -1.33 -7.33
N LEU A 76 7.76 -1.98 -6.77
CA LEU A 76 7.11 -1.57 -5.52
C LEU A 76 8.10 -1.45 -4.35
N LYS A 77 8.97 -2.44 -4.16
CA LYS A 77 10.00 -2.42 -3.11
C LYS A 77 11.06 -1.34 -3.33
N THR A 78 11.34 -0.99 -4.58
CA THR A 78 12.27 0.10 -4.92
C THR A 78 11.71 1.46 -4.52
N LEU A 79 10.40 1.68 -4.66
CA LEU A 79 9.72 2.91 -4.20
C LEU A 79 9.92 3.16 -2.69
N ASN A 80 10.08 2.09 -1.89
CA ASN A 80 10.34 2.17 -0.44
C ASN A 80 11.81 1.96 -0.06
N ARG A 81 12.74 1.94 -1.04
CA ARG A 81 14.18 1.71 -0.79
C ARG A 81 14.44 0.42 0.02
N LEU A 82 13.63 -0.62 -0.19
CA LEU A 82 13.80 -1.91 0.50
C LEU A 82 14.80 -2.82 -0.20
N ASN A 83 15.02 -2.59 -1.50
CA ASN A 83 15.96 -3.39 -2.29
C ASN A 83 17.42 -2.99 -2.03
N ASP A 84 17.70 -1.82 -1.45
CA ASP A 84 19.05 -1.31 -1.16
C ASP A 84 19.95 -2.31 -0.41
N SER A 85 19.36 -3.16 0.42
CA SER A 85 20.08 -4.15 1.22
C SER A 85 20.27 -5.49 0.49
N VAL A 86 19.81 -5.62 -0.75
CA VAL A 86 19.99 -6.83 -1.56
C VAL A 86 21.41 -6.85 -2.11
N GLU A 87 22.12 -7.96 -1.89
CA GLU A 87 23.48 -8.15 -2.36
C GLU A 87 23.56 -8.07 -3.91
N GLY A 88 24.54 -7.32 -4.42
CA GLY A 88 24.76 -7.16 -5.85
C GLY A 88 23.72 -6.29 -6.56
N ILE A 89 22.97 -5.47 -5.83
CA ILE A 89 22.01 -4.55 -6.43
C ILE A 89 22.70 -3.36 -7.11
N LYS A 90 22.25 -3.03 -8.32
CA LYS A 90 22.59 -1.78 -9.00
C LYS A 90 21.30 -1.10 -9.44
N ILE A 91 21.15 0.17 -9.10
CA ILE A 91 19.98 0.98 -9.43
C ILE A 91 20.46 2.25 -10.14
N GLU A 92 19.91 2.51 -11.32
CA GLU A 92 20.17 3.69 -12.14
C GLU A 92 18.84 4.37 -12.50
N GLY A 93 18.87 5.65 -12.85
CA GLY A 93 17.68 6.47 -13.09
C GLY A 93 17.25 7.26 -11.84
N LYS A 94 15.99 7.69 -11.81
CA LYS A 94 15.44 8.55 -10.76
C LYS A 94 14.08 8.04 -10.29
N ILE A 95 13.82 8.23 -9.01
CA ILE A 95 12.48 8.07 -8.44
C ILE A 95 12.18 9.35 -7.65
N LEU A 96 11.32 10.18 -8.19
CA LEU A 96 10.90 11.44 -7.60
C LEU A 96 9.66 11.19 -6.75
N VAL A 97 9.74 11.42 -5.45
CA VAL A 97 8.60 11.41 -4.53
C VAL A 97 8.37 12.83 -4.09
N ASN A 98 7.25 13.43 -4.52
CA ASN A 98 6.95 14.84 -4.37
C ASN A 98 8.09 15.75 -4.88
N GLY A 99 8.64 15.39 -6.05
CA GLY A 99 9.75 16.11 -6.69
C GLY A 99 11.15 15.83 -6.13
N ILE A 100 11.28 15.07 -5.03
CA ILE A 100 12.56 14.75 -4.40
C ILE A 100 13.05 13.38 -4.90
N ASN A 101 14.25 13.31 -5.47
CA ASN A 101 14.83 12.04 -5.91
C ASN A 101 15.24 11.19 -4.71
N ILE A 102 14.50 10.11 -4.44
CA ILE A 102 14.75 9.23 -3.30
C ILE A 102 15.99 8.35 -3.48
N LEU A 103 16.55 8.27 -4.69
CA LEU A 103 17.76 7.51 -4.99
C LEU A 103 19.05 8.29 -4.71
N ASP A 104 18.97 9.59 -4.40
CA ASP A 104 20.15 10.41 -4.10
C ASP A 104 20.86 9.94 -2.81
N LYS A 105 22.20 10.09 -2.79
CA LYS A 105 23.05 9.65 -1.66
C LYS A 105 22.77 10.37 -0.35
N ASN A 106 22.22 11.59 -0.42
CA ASN A 106 21.99 12.46 0.74
C ASN A 106 20.56 12.33 1.30
N ILE A 107 19.76 11.38 0.81
CA ILE A 107 18.40 11.17 1.30
C ILE A 107 18.40 10.48 2.66
N ASP A 108 17.65 11.07 3.58
CA ASP A 108 17.27 10.39 4.83
C ASP A 108 16.24 9.30 4.50
N ILE A 109 16.75 8.07 4.36
CA ILE A 109 15.95 6.87 4.09
C ILE A 109 14.90 6.65 5.20
N THR A 110 15.22 6.99 6.45
CA THR A 110 14.31 6.82 7.58
C THR A 110 13.13 7.78 7.45
N ARG A 111 13.38 9.04 7.10
CA ARG A 111 12.32 10.02 6.80
C ARG A 111 11.50 9.62 5.58
N HIS A 112 12.12 9.10 4.53
CA HIS A 112 11.42 8.59 3.35
C HIS A 112 10.45 7.45 3.71
N ARG A 113 10.94 6.43 4.42
CA ARG A 113 10.13 5.28 4.83
C ARG A 113 8.95 5.65 5.73
N ARG A 114 9.02 6.76 6.48
CA ARG A 114 7.87 7.27 7.26
C ARG A 114 6.72 7.74 6.38
N LYS A 115 6.98 8.17 5.14
CA LYS A 115 5.95 8.58 4.18
C LYS A 115 5.20 7.38 3.59
N ILE A 116 5.68 6.16 3.83
CA ILE A 116 5.21 4.94 3.16
C ILE A 116 4.71 3.92 4.19
N GLY A 117 3.42 3.59 4.10
CA GLY A 117 2.86 2.41 4.76
C GLY A 117 2.98 1.19 3.86
N LEU A 118 3.74 0.17 4.29
CA LEU A 118 3.85 -1.09 3.54
C LEU A 118 2.85 -2.13 4.06
N VAL A 119 2.17 -2.79 3.14
CA VAL A 119 1.28 -3.93 3.37
C VAL A 119 1.76 -5.10 2.52
N SER A 120 2.51 -6.00 3.14
CA SER A 120 3.13 -7.14 2.47
C SER A 120 2.14 -8.26 2.15
N GLN A 121 2.48 -9.11 1.17
CA GLN A 121 1.71 -10.31 0.77
C GLN A 121 1.49 -11.26 1.96
N ARG A 122 2.56 -11.50 2.73
CA ARG A 122 2.49 -12.24 3.98
C ARG A 122 2.47 -11.23 5.14
N PRO A 123 1.45 -11.27 6.01
CA PRO A 123 1.43 -10.40 7.17
C PRO A 123 2.64 -10.68 8.06
N CYS A 124 3.24 -9.61 8.58
CA CYS A 124 4.36 -9.68 9.50
C CYS A 124 4.05 -8.83 10.75
N PRO A 125 3.19 -9.33 11.66
CA PRO A 125 2.99 -8.70 12.95
C PRO A 125 4.29 -8.74 13.75
N LEU A 126 4.56 -7.68 14.51
CA LEU A 126 5.65 -7.68 15.48
C LEU A 126 5.39 -8.76 16.55
N PRO A 127 6.44 -9.35 17.14
CA PRO A 127 6.34 -10.30 18.26
C PRO A 127 5.96 -9.55 19.56
N MET A 128 4.85 -8.83 19.52
CA MET A 128 4.30 -7.93 20.52
C MET A 128 2.78 -8.12 20.58
N SER A 129 2.11 -7.45 21.51
CA SER A 129 0.65 -7.50 21.58
C SER A 129 -0.03 -6.81 20.38
N ILE A 130 -1.34 -7.05 20.21
CA ILE A 130 -2.17 -6.35 19.21
C ILE A 130 -2.08 -4.84 19.42
N TYR A 131 -2.23 -4.37 20.67
CA TYR A 131 -2.09 -2.96 21.03
C TYR A 131 -0.72 -2.41 20.64
N GLN A 132 0.34 -3.11 21.04
CA GLN A 132 1.72 -2.67 20.84
C GLN A 132 2.08 -2.62 19.36
N ASN A 133 1.53 -3.52 18.52
CA ASN A 133 1.76 -3.48 17.09
C ASN A 133 1.39 -2.13 16.47
N ILE A 134 0.29 -1.52 16.92
CA ILE A 134 -0.17 -0.21 16.43
C ILE A 134 0.56 0.92 17.16
N ALA A 135 0.60 0.88 18.50
CA ALA A 135 1.17 1.96 19.30
C ALA A 135 2.69 2.14 19.13
N TYR A 136 3.43 1.12 18.67
CA TYR A 136 4.89 1.14 18.59
C TYR A 136 5.42 2.25 17.67
N GLY A 137 4.90 2.33 16.44
CA GLY A 137 5.31 3.39 15.50
C GLY A 137 4.99 4.79 16.03
N CYS A 138 3.78 4.96 16.57
CA CYS A 138 3.32 6.23 17.16
C CYS A 138 4.26 6.72 18.28
N LYS A 139 4.72 5.81 19.16
CA LYS A 139 5.67 6.15 20.25
C LYS A 139 7.03 6.59 19.71
N ILE A 140 7.56 5.90 18.71
CA ILE A 140 8.82 6.27 18.05
C ILE A 140 8.71 7.67 17.42
N HIS A 141 7.54 8.02 16.92
CA HIS A 141 7.24 9.34 16.36
C HIS A 141 6.87 10.39 17.42
N GLY A 142 7.06 10.09 18.71
CA GLY A 142 6.92 11.06 19.79
C GLY A 142 5.50 11.26 20.30
N ILE A 143 4.53 10.41 19.92
CA ILE A 143 3.20 10.42 20.53
C ILE A 143 3.30 9.89 21.96
N LYS A 144 2.90 10.75 22.90
CA LYS A 144 2.92 10.48 24.34
C LYS A 144 1.51 10.49 24.90
N GLY A 145 1.36 9.83 26.06
CA GLY A 145 0.10 9.78 26.79
C GLY A 145 -0.72 8.53 26.42
N ARG A 146 -1.12 7.78 27.44
CA ARG A 146 -1.89 6.54 27.29
C ARG A 146 -3.23 6.79 26.59
N LYS A 147 -3.95 7.84 26.99
CA LYS A 147 -5.24 8.20 26.39
C LYS A 147 -5.16 8.43 24.87
N ASN A 148 -4.11 9.11 24.40
CA ASN A 148 -3.90 9.35 22.98
C ASN A 148 -3.62 8.05 22.23
N LEU A 149 -2.76 7.19 22.80
CA LEU A 149 -2.45 5.90 22.21
C LEU A 149 -3.67 4.97 22.17
N ASP A 150 -4.49 4.96 23.21
CA ASP A 150 -5.72 4.15 23.26
C ASP A 150 -6.70 4.58 22.15
N GLN A 151 -6.86 5.89 21.94
CA GLN A 151 -7.68 6.43 20.85
C GLN A 151 -7.13 6.09 19.46
N ILE A 152 -5.82 6.22 19.26
CA ILE A 152 -5.16 5.83 17.99
C ILE A 152 -5.37 4.34 17.72
N VAL A 153 -5.12 3.49 18.71
CA VAL A 153 -5.25 2.04 18.57
C VAL A 153 -6.69 1.67 18.22
N GLU A 154 -7.66 2.20 18.96
CA GLU A 154 -9.07 1.96 18.67
C GLU A 154 -9.48 2.45 17.28
N HIS A 155 -9.09 3.67 16.91
CA HIS A 155 -9.38 4.30 15.63
C HIS A 155 -8.88 3.47 14.45
N TYR A 156 -7.60 3.10 14.43
CA TYR A 156 -7.04 2.35 13.31
C TYR A 156 -7.44 0.88 13.29
N LEU A 157 -7.76 0.28 14.45
CA LEU A 157 -8.40 -1.04 14.47
C LEU A 157 -9.82 -1.00 13.90
N LYS A 158 -10.58 0.08 14.13
CA LYS A 158 -11.90 0.30 13.52
C LYS A 158 -11.78 0.54 12.02
N ALA A 159 -10.86 1.42 11.61
CA ALA A 159 -10.59 1.68 10.20
C ALA A 159 -10.20 0.40 9.45
N ALA A 160 -9.38 -0.45 10.06
CA ALA A 160 -9.02 -1.76 9.50
C ALA A 160 -10.11 -2.84 9.64
N GLY A 161 -11.27 -2.54 10.23
CA GLY A 161 -12.35 -3.50 10.44
C GLY A 161 -11.98 -4.67 11.36
N LEU A 162 -11.06 -4.47 12.31
CA LEU A 162 -10.56 -5.50 13.23
C LEU A 162 -11.04 -5.30 14.68
N TRP A 163 -11.48 -4.09 15.05
CA TRP A 163 -11.79 -3.71 16.43
C TRP A 163 -12.72 -4.68 17.17
N ASP A 164 -13.88 -5.00 16.61
CA ASP A 164 -14.87 -5.84 17.29
C ASP A 164 -14.39 -7.29 17.54
N GLU A 165 -13.39 -7.75 16.79
CA GLU A 165 -12.80 -9.08 16.95
C GLU A 165 -11.68 -9.13 18.00
N VAL A 166 -11.13 -7.97 18.41
CA VAL A 166 -9.91 -7.91 19.24
C VAL A 166 -9.98 -6.99 20.46
N LYS A 167 -11.01 -6.15 20.58
CA LYS A 167 -11.14 -5.13 21.64
C LYS A 167 -10.96 -5.67 23.07
N ASP A 168 -11.43 -6.89 23.34
CA ASP A 168 -11.36 -7.51 24.68
C ASP A 168 -10.03 -8.26 24.93
N ARG A 169 -9.13 -8.29 23.94
CA ARG A 169 -7.88 -9.07 23.98
C ARG A 169 -6.67 -8.35 23.39
N LEU A 170 -6.66 -7.02 23.45
CA LEU A 170 -5.59 -6.18 22.89
C LEU A 170 -4.17 -6.49 23.42
N ASN A 171 -4.06 -7.07 24.61
CA ASN A 171 -2.79 -7.46 25.24
C ASN A 171 -2.26 -8.83 24.79
N THR A 172 -3.06 -9.60 24.03
CA THR A 172 -2.63 -10.90 23.53
C THR A 172 -1.58 -10.78 22.43
N PRO A 173 -0.68 -11.77 22.28
CA PRO A 173 0.33 -11.76 21.22
C PRO A 173 -0.31 -11.71 19.82
N ALA A 174 0.09 -10.74 19.00
CA ALA A 174 -0.46 -10.53 17.66
C ALA A 174 -0.24 -11.72 16.71
N VAL A 175 0.83 -12.49 16.94
CA VAL A 175 1.16 -13.71 16.17
C VAL A 175 0.10 -14.82 16.33
N ARG A 176 -0.78 -14.75 17.34
CA ARG A 176 -1.87 -15.72 17.55
C ARG A 176 -3.13 -15.41 16.74
N LEU A 177 -3.19 -14.25 16.07
CA LEU A 177 -4.31 -13.89 15.20
C LEU A 177 -4.34 -14.78 13.95
N SER A 178 -5.50 -14.94 13.35
CA SER A 178 -5.62 -15.58 12.03
C SER A 178 -4.88 -14.77 10.96
N ILE A 179 -4.51 -15.37 9.83
CA ILE A 179 -3.80 -14.68 8.74
C ILE A 179 -4.55 -13.39 8.30
N GLY A 180 -5.87 -13.45 8.13
CA GLY A 180 -6.68 -12.27 7.78
C GLY A 180 -6.76 -11.20 8.86
N GLN A 181 -6.77 -11.60 10.14
CA GLN A 181 -6.66 -10.65 11.26
C GLN A 181 -5.26 -10.02 11.33
N GLN A 182 -4.20 -10.80 11.10
CA GLN A 182 -2.82 -10.28 11.06
C GLN A 182 -2.64 -9.29 9.90
N GLN A 183 -3.27 -9.54 8.75
CA GLN A 183 -3.23 -8.63 7.61
C GLN A 183 -3.91 -7.30 7.92
N ARG A 184 -5.13 -7.34 8.47
CA ARG A 184 -5.84 -6.14 8.93
C ARG A 184 -5.09 -5.41 10.05
N LEU A 185 -4.44 -6.13 10.96
CA LEU A 185 -3.57 -5.52 11.98
C LEU A 185 -2.35 -4.83 11.36
N CYS A 186 -1.69 -5.46 10.38
CA CYS A 186 -0.56 -4.85 9.68
C CYS A 186 -0.99 -3.58 8.94
N LEU A 187 -2.17 -3.59 8.31
CA LEU A 187 -2.76 -2.41 7.69
C LEU A 187 -3.07 -1.32 8.72
N ALA A 188 -3.73 -1.65 9.83
CA ALA A 188 -3.98 -0.70 10.92
C ALA A 188 -2.68 -0.06 11.43
N ARG A 189 -1.64 -0.87 11.65
CA ARG A 189 -0.31 -0.40 12.06
C ARG A 189 0.29 0.55 11.03
N SER A 190 0.21 0.23 9.75
CA SER A 190 0.74 1.06 8.66
C SER A 190 -0.02 2.38 8.53
N LEU A 191 -1.32 2.40 8.82
CA LEU A 191 -2.14 3.62 8.83
C LEU A 191 -1.89 4.49 10.08
N ALA A 192 -1.51 3.89 11.20
CA ALA A 192 -1.36 4.59 12.48
C ALA A 192 -0.22 5.61 12.53
N VAL A 193 0.67 5.58 11.54
CA VAL A 193 1.74 6.57 11.36
C VAL A 193 1.40 7.61 10.28
N GLU A 194 0.15 7.63 9.82
CA GLU A 194 -0.41 8.56 8.82
C GLU A 194 0.51 8.76 7.60
N PRO A 195 0.79 7.70 6.83
CA PRO A 195 1.69 7.79 5.68
C PRO A 195 1.11 8.69 4.58
N GLN A 196 1.90 9.03 3.57
CA GLN A 196 1.40 9.67 2.35
C GLN A 196 1.01 8.63 1.30
N PHE A 197 1.77 7.54 1.26
CA PHE A 197 1.60 6.45 0.32
C PHE A 197 1.32 5.13 1.04
N ILE A 198 0.45 4.30 0.46
CA ILE A 198 0.28 2.91 0.88
C ILE A 198 0.78 2.02 -0.26
N LEU A 199 1.78 1.20 0.02
CA LEU A 199 2.28 0.19 -0.91
C LEU A 199 1.72 -1.18 -0.50
N ALA A 200 0.95 -1.81 -1.36
CA ALA A 200 0.34 -3.13 -1.13
C ALA A 200 0.92 -4.15 -2.12
N ASP A 201 1.71 -5.11 -1.63
CA ASP A 201 2.28 -6.18 -2.45
C ASP A 201 1.40 -7.42 -2.31
N GLU A 202 0.44 -7.63 -3.23
CA GLU A 202 -0.49 -8.76 -3.18
C GLU A 202 -1.20 -8.95 -1.81
N ALA A 203 -1.58 -7.83 -1.19
CA ALA A 203 -2.04 -7.78 0.20
C ALA A 203 -3.31 -8.61 0.50
N THR A 204 -4.03 -9.09 -0.51
CA THR A 204 -5.25 -9.89 -0.35
C THR A 204 -5.12 -11.33 -0.87
N SER A 205 -3.97 -11.73 -1.42
CA SER A 205 -3.85 -13.03 -2.11
C SER A 205 -3.97 -14.24 -1.17
N ALA A 206 -3.62 -14.06 0.10
CA ALA A 206 -3.73 -15.09 1.14
C ALA A 206 -5.06 -15.05 1.93
N LEU A 207 -6.02 -14.21 1.52
CA LEU A 207 -7.26 -13.98 2.23
C LEU A 207 -8.44 -14.72 1.58
N ASP A 208 -9.42 -15.10 2.40
CA ASP A 208 -10.72 -15.55 1.88
C ASP A 208 -11.44 -14.41 1.12
N PRO A 209 -12.46 -14.72 0.29
CA PRO A 209 -13.14 -13.70 -0.51
C PRO A 209 -13.80 -12.57 0.30
N ILE A 210 -14.31 -12.86 1.50
CA ILE A 210 -14.99 -11.88 2.35
C ILE A 210 -13.96 -10.93 2.97
N SER A 211 -12.87 -11.48 3.52
CA SER A 211 -11.76 -10.70 4.04
C SER A 211 -11.09 -9.85 2.95
N SER A 212 -10.91 -10.42 1.75
CA SER A 212 -10.37 -9.70 0.59
C SER A 212 -11.22 -8.49 0.24
N ARG A 213 -12.54 -8.67 0.18
CA ARG A 213 -13.48 -7.58 -0.12
C ARG A 213 -13.45 -6.48 0.93
N THR A 214 -13.36 -6.86 2.21
CA THR A 214 -13.24 -5.91 3.31
C THR A 214 -11.99 -5.02 3.18
N VAL A 215 -10.84 -5.61 2.82
CA VAL A 215 -9.59 -4.85 2.58
C VAL A 215 -9.68 -3.98 1.32
N GLU A 216 -10.32 -4.47 0.26
CA GLU A 216 -10.55 -3.70 -0.97
C GLU A 216 -11.43 -2.47 -0.73
N ASP A 217 -12.57 -2.64 -0.05
CA ASP A 217 -13.49 -1.54 0.27
C ASP A 217 -12.81 -0.51 1.19
N LEU A 218 -11.92 -0.97 2.08
CA LEU A 218 -11.07 -0.10 2.89
C LEU A 218 -10.11 0.71 2.02
N PHE A 219 -9.37 0.11 1.08
CA PHE A 219 -8.51 0.86 0.15
C PHE A 219 -9.31 1.90 -0.65
N VAL A 220 -10.49 1.54 -1.14
CA VAL A 220 -11.39 2.48 -1.84
C VAL A 220 -11.77 3.66 -0.95
N SER A 221 -11.99 3.46 0.34
CA SER A 221 -12.27 4.56 1.26
C SER A 221 -11.03 5.43 1.54
N LEU A 222 -9.86 4.82 1.64
CA LEU A 222 -8.59 5.48 1.98
C LEU A 222 -8.03 6.31 0.83
N LYS A 223 -8.36 6.01 -0.43
CA LYS A 223 -7.79 6.74 -1.59
C LYS A 223 -8.06 8.24 -1.58
N LYS A 224 -9.08 8.71 -0.85
CA LYS A 224 -9.38 10.13 -0.65
C LYS A 224 -8.27 10.87 0.08
N ASP A 225 -7.56 10.17 0.97
CA ASP A 225 -6.53 10.73 1.84
C ASP A 225 -5.12 10.26 1.49
N TYR A 226 -4.98 9.11 0.82
CA TYR A 226 -3.70 8.44 0.55
C TYR A 226 -3.54 8.06 -0.93
N SER A 227 -2.32 8.12 -1.45
CA SER A 227 -1.97 7.50 -2.74
C SER A 227 -1.67 6.01 -2.52
N ILE A 228 -2.40 5.13 -3.20
CA ILE A 228 -2.29 3.68 -2.99
C ILE A 228 -1.69 3.04 -4.23
N ILE A 229 -0.56 2.35 -4.07
CA ILE A 229 0.06 1.56 -5.14
C ILE A 229 -0.06 0.09 -4.75
N MET A 230 -0.80 -0.67 -5.56
CA MET A 230 -1.06 -2.08 -5.31
C MET A 230 -0.51 -2.94 -6.43
N VAL A 231 0.27 -3.96 -6.09
CA VAL A 231 0.63 -5.04 -6.99
C VAL A 231 -0.42 -6.14 -6.89
N THR A 232 -0.97 -6.55 -8.03
CA THR A 232 -1.88 -7.70 -8.09
C THR A 232 -1.75 -8.45 -9.41
N HIS A 233 -1.83 -9.77 -9.36
CA HIS A 233 -1.99 -10.62 -10.55
C HIS A 233 -3.46 -10.95 -10.81
N THR A 234 -4.40 -10.49 -9.97
CA THR A 234 -5.83 -10.74 -10.13
C THR A 234 -6.48 -9.61 -10.91
N LEU A 235 -6.65 -9.77 -12.22
CA LEU A 235 -7.29 -8.78 -13.09
C LEU A 235 -8.70 -8.39 -12.61
N ARG A 236 -9.46 -9.34 -12.06
CA ARG A 236 -10.79 -9.08 -11.51
C ARG A 236 -10.75 -8.11 -10.33
N GLN A 237 -9.72 -8.18 -9.50
CA GLN A 237 -9.53 -7.23 -8.40
C GLN A 237 -9.15 -5.87 -8.94
N ALA A 238 -8.16 -5.82 -9.84
CA ALA A 238 -7.71 -4.55 -10.42
C ALA A 238 -8.88 -3.81 -11.10
N ARG A 239 -9.72 -4.51 -11.88
CA ARG A 239 -10.93 -3.93 -12.51
C ARG A 239 -11.94 -3.35 -11.52
N ARG A 240 -12.01 -3.85 -10.29
CA ARG A 240 -12.97 -3.38 -9.29
C ARG A 240 -12.54 -2.11 -8.57
N ILE A 241 -11.23 -1.94 -8.35
CA ILE A 241 -10.73 -0.91 -7.42
C ILE A 241 -9.69 0.05 -8.01
N ALA A 242 -9.09 -0.26 -9.16
CA ALA A 242 -8.10 0.62 -9.78
C ALA A 242 -8.75 1.90 -10.31
N ASP A 243 -8.11 3.04 -10.04
CA ASP A 243 -8.34 4.29 -10.76
C ASP A 243 -7.28 4.48 -11.87
N TYR A 244 -6.12 3.88 -11.70
CA TYR A 244 -5.00 3.94 -12.64
C TYR A 244 -4.35 2.56 -12.75
N VAL A 245 -3.88 2.20 -13.93
CA VAL A 245 -3.28 0.89 -14.20
C VAL A 245 -1.89 1.08 -14.78
N VAL A 246 -0.96 0.24 -14.35
CA VAL A 246 0.38 0.10 -14.91
C VAL A 246 0.57 -1.36 -15.29
N PHE A 247 0.63 -1.66 -16.58
CA PHE A 247 0.90 -3.00 -17.08
C PHE A 247 2.40 -3.19 -17.30
N MET A 248 2.98 -4.16 -16.60
CA MET A 248 4.39 -4.55 -16.70
C MET A 248 4.57 -5.89 -17.40
N TYR A 249 5.57 -5.98 -18.27
CA TYR A 249 5.99 -7.21 -18.94
C TYR A 249 7.50 -7.26 -19.07
N LEU A 250 8.13 -8.37 -18.67
CA LEU A 250 9.58 -8.61 -18.78
C LEU A 250 10.50 -7.48 -18.30
N GLY A 251 10.09 -6.76 -17.25
CA GLY A 251 10.86 -5.66 -16.64
C GLY A 251 10.55 -4.28 -17.18
N GLU A 252 9.67 -4.17 -18.18
CA GLU A 252 9.29 -2.92 -18.85
C GLU A 252 7.84 -2.53 -18.52
N ILE A 253 7.54 -1.23 -18.61
CA ILE A 253 6.15 -0.74 -18.59
C ILE A 253 5.66 -0.68 -20.03
N ILE A 254 4.61 -1.46 -20.30
CA ILE A 254 4.06 -1.60 -21.64
C ILE A 254 2.93 -0.60 -21.91
N GLU A 255 2.11 -0.34 -20.88
CA GLU A 255 1.01 0.60 -20.94
C GLU A 255 0.69 1.09 -19.53
N ALA A 256 0.43 2.39 -19.38
CA ALA A 256 -0.01 2.99 -18.13
C ALA A 256 -1.04 4.08 -18.42
N GLY A 257 -2.13 4.12 -17.65
CA GLY A 257 -3.23 5.04 -17.93
C GLY A 257 -4.39 4.89 -16.97
N ASP A 258 -5.46 5.66 -17.23
CA ASP A 258 -6.72 5.53 -16.51
C ASP A 258 -7.24 4.10 -16.61
N ALA A 259 -7.72 3.55 -15.50
CA ALA A 259 -8.13 2.16 -15.44
C ALA A 259 -9.24 1.83 -16.44
N ALA A 260 -10.22 2.73 -16.64
CA ALA A 260 -11.29 2.49 -17.60
C ALA A 260 -10.73 2.36 -19.02
N GLN A 261 -9.84 3.28 -19.42
CA GLN A 261 -9.20 3.23 -20.74
C GLN A 261 -8.38 1.95 -20.93
N VAL A 262 -7.50 1.61 -19.98
CA VAL A 262 -6.61 0.46 -20.13
C VAL A 262 -7.40 -0.86 -20.14
N PHE A 263 -8.49 -0.97 -19.37
CA PHE A 263 -9.28 -2.21 -19.33
C PHE A 263 -10.27 -2.36 -20.49
N GLU A 264 -10.85 -1.26 -20.98
CA GLU A 264 -11.89 -1.30 -22.02
C GLU A 264 -11.32 -1.12 -23.43
N ASN A 265 -10.33 -0.23 -23.59
CA ASN A 265 -9.71 0.07 -24.88
C ASN A 265 -8.18 0.23 -24.77
N PRO A 266 -7.46 -0.87 -24.42
CA PRO A 266 -6.00 -0.86 -24.35
C PRO A 266 -5.38 -0.51 -25.71
N GLN A 267 -4.37 0.35 -25.70
CA GLN A 267 -3.69 0.80 -26.93
C GLN A 267 -2.59 -0.17 -27.36
N ASN A 268 -1.98 -0.91 -26.43
CA ASN A 268 -0.90 -1.83 -26.75
C ASN A 268 -1.42 -3.27 -26.98
N GLU A 269 -0.90 -3.94 -28.02
CA GLU A 269 -1.27 -5.32 -28.38
C GLU A 269 -0.92 -6.34 -27.29
N LEU A 270 0.18 -6.14 -26.55
CA LEU A 270 0.53 -7.01 -25.42
C LEU A 270 -0.47 -6.84 -24.27
N THR A 271 -0.94 -5.63 -24.00
CA THR A 271 -1.98 -5.36 -23.01
C THR A 271 -3.28 -6.07 -23.41
N LYS A 272 -3.70 -5.96 -24.67
CA LYS A 272 -4.88 -6.68 -25.21
C LYS A 272 -4.80 -8.18 -24.95
N LYS A 273 -3.66 -8.79 -25.31
CA LYS A 273 -3.43 -10.24 -25.13
C LYS A 273 -3.45 -10.64 -23.65
N TYR A 274 -2.82 -9.86 -22.78
CA TYR A 274 -2.82 -10.13 -21.34
C TYR A 274 -4.23 -10.05 -20.73
N LEU A 275 -4.99 -9.01 -21.07
CA LEU A 275 -6.35 -8.80 -20.57
C LEU A 275 -7.35 -9.84 -21.11
N ALA A 276 -7.09 -10.39 -22.29
CA ALA A 276 -7.82 -11.52 -22.87
C ALA A 276 -7.44 -12.89 -22.26
N GLY A 277 -6.42 -12.94 -21.41
CA GLY A 277 -5.97 -14.18 -20.76
C GLY A 277 -5.09 -15.07 -21.64
N ALA A 278 -4.45 -14.53 -22.67
CA ALA A 278 -3.55 -15.29 -23.54
C ALA A 278 -2.29 -15.81 -22.79
N PHE A 279 -1.91 -15.17 -21.68
CA PHE A 279 -0.83 -15.58 -20.78
C PHE A 279 -1.01 -14.97 -19.38
N SER A 280 -0.41 -15.58 -18.36
CA SER A 280 -0.55 -15.21 -16.94
C SER A 280 0.73 -15.37 -16.15
#